data_AF-A0A1S6KRX7-F1
#
_entry.id   AF-A0A1S6KRX7-F1
#
_cell.length_a   1.000
_cell.length_b   1.000
_cell.length_c   1.000
_cell.angle_alpha   90.00
_cell.angle_beta   90.00
_cell.angle_gamma   90.00
#
_symmetry.space_group_name_H-M   'P 1'
#
loop_
_entity.id
_entity.type
_entity.pdbx_description
1 polymer ?
#
loop_
_entity_poly.entity_id
_entity_poly.type
_entity_poly.pdbx_seq_one_letter_code
_entity_poly.pdbx_strand_id
1 'polypeptide(L)'
;MVSAVALMGLYARRVWKEKKSLFTGAFLASSLMAFIFTDSLVFVSQKDTGVLATFVLDKNAGDIDCSRPAMIVHYSKGVPTDWRCPTSIMLMAYSSYPFLPWPEYSHGTSQSLTVVIDTFMENAVNLSQK
;
A
#
# COMPACT_ATOMS: atom_id res chain seq x y z
N MET A 1 14.29 -25.21 6.72
CA MET A 1 14.72 -23.97 6.03
C MET A 1 15.93 -24.17 5.10
N VAL A 2 16.91 -25.00 5.46
CA VAL A 2 18.11 -25.26 4.61
C VAL A 2 17.77 -25.91 3.25
N SER A 3 16.75 -26.77 3.21
CA SER A 3 16.33 -27.47 1.98
C SER A 3 15.76 -26.54 0.91
N ALA A 4 15.08 -25.45 1.30
CA ALA A 4 14.53 -24.49 0.35
C ALA A 4 15.63 -23.69 -0.36
N VAL A 5 16.68 -23.32 0.37
CA VAL A 5 17.84 -22.60 -0.16
C VAL A 5 18.67 -23.49 -1.10
N ALA A 6 18.84 -24.77 -0.76
CA ALA A 6 19.52 -25.74 -1.60
C ALA A 6 18.78 -26.00 -2.93
N LEU A 7 17.44 -26.11 -2.87
CA LEU A 7 16.61 -26.29 -4.07
C LEU A 7 16.63 -25.04 -4.96
N MET A 8 16.58 -23.84 -4.38
CA MET A 8 16.71 -22.57 -5.10
C MET A 8 18.08 -22.47 -5.82
N GLY A 9 19.17 -22.86 -5.14
CA GLY A 9 20.52 -22.86 -5.73
C GLY A 9 20.68 -23.86 -6.89
N LEU A 10 20.12 -25.07 -6.75
CA LEU A 10 20.15 -26.08 -7.81
C LEU A 10 19.28 -25.70 -9.01
N TYR A 11 18.12 -25.08 -8.76
CA TYR A 11 17.23 -24.60 -9.82
C TYR A 11 17.87 -23.44 -10.60
N ALA A 12 18.50 -22.48 -9.90
CA ALA A 12 19.22 -21.38 -10.52
C ALA A 12 20.37 -21.88 -11.42
N ARG A 13 21.17 -22.85 -10.94
CA ARG A 13 22.23 -23.48 -11.75
C ARG A 13 21.69 -24.19 -13.00
N ARG A 14 20.53 -24.83 -12.89
CA ARG A 14 19.91 -25.55 -14.02
C ARG A 14 19.37 -24.59 -15.08
N VAL A 15 18.75 -23.48 -14.66
CA VAL A 15 18.26 -22.42 -15.55
C VAL A 15 19.41 -21.73 -16.29
N TRP A 16 20.55 -21.51 -15.63
CA TRP A 16 21.73 -20.90 -16.25
C TRP A 16 22.35 -21.77 -17.36
N LYS A 17 22.22 -23.10 -17.26
CA LYS A 17 22.80 -24.04 -18.20
C LYS A 17 22.06 -24.13 -19.54
N GLU A 18 20.77 -23.77 -19.59
CA GLU A 18 19.93 -23.98 -20.78
C GLU A 18 19.72 -22.75 -21.67
N LYS A 19 20.30 -21.57 -21.38
CA LYS A 19 20.13 -20.33 -22.17
C LYS A 19 18.67 -20.06 -22.61
N LYS A 20 17.69 -20.40 -21.77
CA LYS A 20 16.27 -20.20 -22.07
C LYS A 20 15.84 -18.81 -21.60
N SER A 21 15.80 -17.83 -22.51
CA SER A 21 15.32 -16.47 -22.24
C SER A 21 13.91 -16.43 -21.63
N LEU A 22 13.09 -17.44 -21.94
CA LEU A 22 11.76 -17.66 -21.38
C LEU A 22 11.77 -17.86 -19.85
N PHE A 23 12.78 -18.56 -19.29
CA PHE A 23 12.87 -18.75 -17.83
C PHE A 23 13.27 -17.46 -17.11
N THR A 24 14.13 -16.65 -17.73
CA THR A 24 14.51 -15.34 -17.19
C THR A 24 13.31 -14.39 -17.17
N GLY A 25 12.51 -14.37 -18.24
CA GLY A 25 11.28 -13.56 -18.30
C GLY A 25 10.24 -13.99 -17.26
N ALA A 26 10.00 -15.29 -17.11
CA ALA A 26 9.06 -15.82 -16.11
C ALA A 26 9.50 -15.51 -14.67
N PHE A 27 10.81 -15.56 -14.40
CA PHE A 27 11.37 -15.21 -13.09
C PHE A 27 11.20 -13.72 -12.77
N LEU A 28 11.45 -12.84 -13.73
CA LEU A 28 11.25 -11.40 -13.58
C LEU A 28 9.78 -11.05 -13.37
N ALA A 29 8.87 -11.62 -14.17
CA ALA A 29 7.44 -11.39 -14.04
C ALA A 29 6.91 -11.88 -12.69
N SER A 30 7.34 -13.07 -12.25
CA SER A 30 6.97 -13.62 -10.93
C SER A 30 7.49 -12.74 -9.79
N SER A 31 8.73 -12.27 -9.88
CA SER A 31 9.33 -11.39 -8.88
C SER A 31 8.63 -10.03 -8.81
N LEU A 32 8.27 -9.45 -9.96
CA LEU A 32 7.52 -8.20 -10.04
C LEU A 32 6.13 -8.35 -9.39
N MET A 33 5.40 -9.42 -9.70
CA MET A 33 4.10 -9.66 -9.09
C MET A 33 4.23 -9.85 -7.57
N ALA A 34 5.21 -10.64 -7.12
CA ALA A 34 5.47 -10.81 -5.69
C ALA A 34 5.78 -9.47 -5.00
N PHE A 35 6.55 -8.59 -5.64
CA PHE A 35 6.82 -7.24 -5.13
C PHE A 35 5.54 -6.41 -5.02
N ILE A 36 4.73 -6.34 -6.08
CA ILE A 36 3.48 -5.58 -6.11
C ILE A 36 2.53 -6.04 -4.99
N PHE A 37 2.33 -7.35 -4.83
CA PHE A 37 1.49 -7.90 -3.76
C PHE A 37 2.04 -7.60 -2.37
N THR A 38 3.35 -7.76 -2.18
CA THR A 38 3.99 -7.53 -0.88
C THR A 38 3.92 -6.06 -0.49
N ASP A 39 4.23 -5.14 -1.40
CA ASP A 39 4.17 -3.70 -1.13
C ASP A 39 2.75 -3.23 -0.79
N SER A 40 1.75 -3.71 -1.53
CA SER A 40 0.36 -3.40 -1.21
C SER A 40 -0.02 -3.95 0.15
N LEU A 41 0.27 -5.23 0.42
CA LEU A 41 -0.13 -5.92 1.64
C LEU A 41 0.55 -5.32 2.88
N VAL A 42 1.86 -5.03 2.79
CA VAL A 42 2.64 -4.43 3.88
C VAL A 42 2.11 -3.04 4.23
N PHE A 43 1.60 -2.28 3.26
CA PHE A 43 0.97 -0.99 3.55
C PHE A 43 -0.38 -1.16 4.26
N VAL A 44 -1.28 -1.98 3.71
CA VAL A 44 -2.66 -2.11 4.22
C VAL A 44 -2.81 -2.96 5.48
N SER A 45 -1.86 -3.85 5.75
CA SER A 45 -1.89 -4.74 6.93
C SER A 45 -1.47 -4.04 8.22
N GLN A 46 -1.03 -2.79 8.16
CA GLN A 46 -0.64 -2.07 9.37
C GLN A 46 -1.88 -1.67 10.17
N LYS A 47 -1.77 -1.74 11.50
CA LYS A 47 -2.90 -1.51 12.42
C LYS A 47 -3.49 -0.11 12.34
N ASP A 48 -2.68 0.84 11.90
CA ASP A 48 -2.98 2.26 11.85
C ASP A 48 -3.42 2.70 10.44
N THR A 49 -3.79 1.73 9.59
CA THR A 49 -4.26 2.00 8.24
C THR A 49 -5.76 2.28 8.23
N GLY A 50 -6.16 3.38 7.60
CA GLY A 50 -7.55 3.77 7.39
C GLY A 50 -7.85 4.12 5.94
N VAL A 51 -9.12 4.00 5.56
CA VAL A 51 -9.62 4.54 4.28
C VAL A 51 -10.28 5.89 4.57
N LEU A 52 -9.74 6.95 3.99
CA LEU A 52 -10.30 8.29 4.06
C LEU A 52 -10.98 8.62 2.74
N ALA A 53 -12.19 9.17 2.82
CA ALA A 53 -12.84 9.73 1.67
C ALA A 53 -12.29 11.14 1.44
N THR A 54 -11.81 11.42 0.22
CA THR A 54 -11.10 12.67 -0.07
C THR A 54 -12.00 13.90 0.01
N PHE A 55 -13.31 13.75 -0.07
CA PHE A 55 -14.26 14.85 0.16
C PHE A 55 -14.25 15.37 1.60
N VAL A 56 -13.79 14.56 2.57
CA VAL A 56 -13.67 14.95 3.99
C VAL A 56 -12.45 15.83 4.19
N LEU A 57 -11.44 15.69 3.33
CA LEU A 57 -10.31 16.60 3.29
C LEU A 57 -10.81 17.92 2.69
N ASP A 58 -10.86 18.95 3.53
CA ASP A 58 -11.06 20.31 3.06
C ASP A 58 -9.95 20.65 2.03
N LYS A 59 -10.20 21.60 1.12
CA LYS A 59 -9.22 22.05 0.10
C LYS A 59 -7.87 22.52 0.70
N ASN A 60 -7.79 22.60 2.01
CA ASN A 60 -6.66 23.03 2.82
C ASN A 60 -5.62 21.94 3.12
N ALA A 61 -5.83 20.67 2.72
CA ALA A 61 -4.76 19.65 2.73
C ALA A 61 -3.78 19.87 1.54
N GLY A 62 -3.34 21.11 1.33
CA GLY A 62 -2.76 21.66 0.10
C GLY A 62 -1.48 20.99 -0.40
N ASP A 63 -0.91 20.07 0.36
CA ASP A 63 0.25 19.27 -0.02
C ASP A 63 -0.12 17.93 -0.69
N ILE A 64 -1.42 17.60 -0.79
CA ILE A 64 -1.88 16.32 -1.33
C ILE A 64 -2.66 16.52 -2.62
N ASP A 65 -2.10 16.02 -3.72
CA ASP A 65 -2.80 15.90 -5.00
C ASP A 65 -3.45 14.51 -5.13
N CYS A 66 -4.69 14.40 -4.65
CA CYS A 66 -5.52 13.21 -4.81
C CYS A 66 -6.92 13.56 -5.32
N SER A 67 -7.10 13.52 -6.64
CA SER A 67 -8.39 13.78 -7.31
C SER A 67 -9.37 12.58 -7.24
N ARG A 68 -9.01 11.50 -6.55
CA ARG A 68 -9.81 10.27 -6.46
C ARG A 68 -10.72 10.30 -5.24
N PRO A 69 -11.87 9.62 -5.24
CA PRO A 69 -12.86 9.72 -4.15
C PRO A 69 -12.40 9.07 -2.83
N ALA A 70 -11.41 8.20 -2.88
CA ALA A 70 -10.89 7.48 -1.72
C ALA A 70 -9.37 7.48 -1.71
N MET A 71 -8.81 7.59 -0.52
CA MET A 71 -7.39 7.55 -0.21
C MET A 71 -7.17 6.57 0.94
N ILE A 72 -6.05 5.86 0.91
CA ILE A 72 -5.64 5.02 2.02
C ILE A 72 -4.52 5.72 2.75
N VAL A 73 -4.64 5.81 4.06
CA VAL A 73 -3.68 6.50 4.91
C VAL A 73 -3.19 5.58 6.00
N HIS A 74 -1.93 5.74 6.36
CA HIS A 74 -1.37 5.22 7.59
C HIS A 74 -1.25 6.39 8.57
N TYR A 75 -2.12 6.41 9.57
CA TYR A 75 -2.23 7.53 10.50
C TYR A 75 -1.79 7.15 11.91
N SER A 76 -0.77 7.84 12.41
CA SER A 76 -0.35 7.75 13.81
C SER A 76 -0.30 9.15 14.41
N LYS A 77 -0.86 9.32 15.61
CA LYS A 77 -1.01 10.63 16.25
C LYS A 77 0.34 11.33 16.40
N GLY A 78 0.45 12.55 15.87
CA GLY A 78 1.66 13.37 15.95
C GLY A 78 2.80 12.99 14.99
N VAL A 79 2.61 12.00 14.11
CA VAL A 79 3.59 11.59 13.08
C VAL A 79 3.06 12.01 11.69
N PRO A 80 3.92 12.40 10.73
CA PRO A 80 3.50 12.64 9.36
C PRO A 80 2.74 11.43 8.80
N THR A 81 1.57 11.67 8.23
CA THR A 81 0.68 10.62 7.73
C THR A 81 1.18 10.17 6.36
N ASP A 82 1.45 8.88 6.22
CA ASP A 82 1.72 8.30 4.90
C ASP A 82 0.40 8.10 4.18
N TRP A 83 0.34 8.48 2.92
CA TRP A 83 -0.87 8.38 2.12
C TRP A 83 -0.59 7.72 0.77
N ARG A 84 -1.58 6.96 0.30
CA ARG A 84 -1.64 6.38 -1.04
C ARG A 84 -2.99 6.73 -1.67
N CYS A 85 -2.95 7.35 -2.84
CA CYS A 85 -4.11 7.70 -3.65
C CYS A 85 -4.20 6.74 -4.85
N PRO A 86 -4.96 5.64 -4.73
CA PRO A 86 -5.08 4.66 -5.80
C PRO A 86 -5.89 5.17 -6.99
N THR A 87 -5.46 4.81 -8.19
CA THR A 87 -6.29 4.95 -9.40
C THR A 87 -7.49 4.01 -9.35
N SER A 88 -7.30 2.81 -8.79
CA SER A 88 -8.36 1.83 -8.56
C SER A 88 -8.07 1.02 -7.30
N ILE A 89 -9.14 0.59 -6.62
CA ILE A 89 -9.05 -0.28 -5.45
C ILE A 89 -9.65 -1.62 -5.84
N MET A 90 -8.88 -2.70 -5.68
CA MET A 90 -9.37 -4.05 -5.89
C MET A 90 -9.69 -4.71 -4.56
N LEU A 91 -10.94 -5.14 -4.39
CA LEU A 91 -11.36 -5.91 -3.23
C LEU A 91 -11.14 -7.40 -3.51
N MET A 92 -10.40 -8.06 -2.63
CA MET A 92 -10.09 -9.48 -2.76
C MET A 92 -11.20 -10.32 -2.11
N ALA A 93 -11.65 -11.38 -2.77
CA ALA A 93 -12.76 -12.20 -2.27
C ALA A 93 -12.52 -12.83 -0.89
N TYR A 94 -11.25 -13.09 -0.54
CA TYR A 94 -10.86 -13.78 0.69
C TYR A 94 -10.04 -12.90 1.65
N SER A 95 -9.94 -11.60 1.41
CA SER A 95 -9.17 -10.68 2.26
C SER A 95 -9.96 -9.40 2.50
N SER A 96 -10.05 -9.00 3.77
CA SER A 96 -10.64 -7.72 4.18
C SER A 96 -9.75 -6.53 3.82
N TYR A 97 -8.49 -6.78 3.44
CA TYR A 97 -7.56 -5.75 3.01
C TYR A 97 -7.70 -5.45 1.51
N PRO A 98 -7.86 -4.18 1.11
CA PRO A 98 -7.87 -3.79 -0.30
C PRO A 98 -6.50 -3.99 -0.93
N PHE A 99 -6.48 -4.32 -2.22
CA PHE A 99 -5.27 -4.42 -3.02
C PHE A 99 -5.05 -3.15 -3.87
N LEU A 100 -3.83 -2.62 -3.81
CA LEU A 100 -3.36 -1.40 -4.46
C LEU A 100 -2.15 -1.76 -5.32
N PRO A 101 -2.35 -2.07 -6.61
CA PRO A 101 -1.26 -2.46 -7.47
C PRO A 101 -0.31 -1.28 -7.73
N TRP A 102 0.98 -1.45 -7.42
CA TRP A 102 2.03 -0.58 -7.95
C TRP A 102 2.16 -0.76 -9.47
N PRO A 103 2.39 0.30 -10.27
CA PRO A 103 2.59 1.71 -9.92
C PRO A 103 1.32 2.56 -9.96
N GLU A 104 0.13 1.94 -9.95
CA GLU A 104 -1.16 2.60 -10.23
C GLU A 104 -1.71 3.46 -9.07
N TYR A 105 -0.83 4.08 -8.28
CA TYR A 105 -1.19 5.00 -7.20
C TYR A 105 -0.13 6.08 -7.00
N SER A 106 -0.55 7.29 -6.64
CA SER A 106 0.37 8.30 -6.09
C SER A 106 0.52 8.08 -4.58
N HIS A 107 1.69 8.42 -4.06
CA HIS A 107 1.98 8.27 -2.64
C HIS A 107 2.84 9.42 -2.14
N GLY A 108 2.80 9.64 -0.84
CA GLY A 108 3.62 10.66 -0.19
C GLY A 108 3.42 10.63 1.32
N THR A 109 4.08 11.58 1.97
CA THR A 109 3.94 11.82 3.41
C THR A 109 3.48 13.25 3.59
N SER A 110 2.54 13.49 4.51
CA SER A 110 2.00 14.84 4.72
C SER A 110 1.78 15.11 6.20
N GLN A 111 2.36 16.21 6.68
CA GLN A 111 2.12 16.71 8.04
C GLN A 111 0.80 17.47 8.14
N SER A 112 0.42 18.21 7.09
CA SER A 112 -0.86 18.92 7.03
C SER A 112 -2.05 17.96 7.12
N LEU A 113 -1.94 16.79 6.50
CA LEU A 113 -2.91 15.71 6.61
C LEU A 113 -3.06 15.19 8.04
N THR A 114 -1.96 15.00 8.77
CA THR A 114 -2.00 14.58 10.18
C THR A 114 -2.82 15.55 11.01
N VAL A 115 -2.59 16.87 10.85
CA VAL A 115 -3.30 17.90 11.61
C VAL A 115 -4.81 17.89 11.31
N VAL A 116 -5.18 17.69 10.04
CA VAL A 116 -6.59 17.57 9.64
C VAL A 116 -7.23 16.34 10.28
N ILE A 117 -6.59 15.18 10.22
CA ILE A 117 -7.12 13.93 10.81
C ILE A 117 -7.21 14.04 12.35
N ASP A 118 -6.19 14.59 13.01
CA ASP A 118 -6.20 14.86 14.45
C ASP A 118 -7.42 15.71 14.83
N THR A 119 -7.66 16.80 14.11
CA THR A 119 -8.80 17.70 14.33
C THR A 119 -10.14 16.99 14.13
N PHE A 120 -10.27 16.18 13.08
CA PHE A 120 -11.48 15.39 12.85
C PHE A 120 -11.73 14.38 13.97
N MET A 121 -10.67 13.71 14.43
CA MET A 121 -10.77 12.68 15.45
C MET A 121 -11.13 13.27 16.82
N GLU A 122 -10.55 14.40 17.18
CA GLU A 122 -10.87 15.11 18.42
C GLU A 122 -12.33 15.59 18.44
N ASN A 123 -12.83 16.10 17.31
CA ASN A 123 -14.24 16.49 17.18
C ASN A 123 -15.20 15.29 17.24
N ALA A 124 -14.84 14.15 16.63
CA ALA A 124 -15.66 12.95 16.66
C ALA A 124 -15.78 12.35 18.08
N VAL A 125 -14.69 12.35 18.85
CA VAL A 125 -14.69 11.90 20.25
C VAL A 125 -15.63 12.74 21.10
N ASN A 126 -15.65 14.06 20.91
CA ASN A 126 -16.54 14.97 21.65
C ASN A 126 -18.03 14.74 21.35
N LEU A 127 -18.38 14.27 20.15
CA LEU A 127 -19.77 13.94 19.78
C LEU A 127 -20.25 12.63 20.39
N SER A 128 -19.35 11.66 20.63
CA SER A 128 -19.72 10.37 21.24
C SER A 128 -19.97 10.45 22.75
N GLN A 129 -19.56 11.54 23.41
CA GLN A 129 -19.71 11.72 24.87
C GLN A 129 -20.97 12.50 25.27
N LYS A 130 -21.82 12.88 24.33
CA LYS A 130 -23.05 13.63 24.55
C LYS A 130 -24.27 12.79 24.22
#